data_AF-A0A3R1ATJ3-F1
#
_entry.id   AF-A0A3R1ATJ3-F1
#
_cell.length_a   1.000
_cell.length_b   1.000
_cell.length_c   1.000
_cell.angle_alpha   90.00
_cell.angle_beta   90.00
_cell.angle_gamma   90.00
#
_symmetry.space_group_name_H-M   'P 1'
#
loop_
_entity.id
_entity.type
_entity.pdbx_description
1 polymer ?
#
loop_
_entity_poly.entity_id
_entity_poly.type
_entity_poly.pdbx_seq_one_letter_code
_entity_poly.pdbx_strand_id
1 'polypeptide(L)'
;MRKLISIISDMKSPEIIRNIIRETLLASAMLVLVISKIIYINRNDWPYLLYIIAEPVSAIIGLTTTIWFISIINKYFQELTGDKESLSFIVFFSWFLGVEFIILFNLIIFIQRIPA
;
A
#
# COMPACT_ATOMS: atom_id res chain seq x y z
N MET A 1 -22.15 -15.42 -3.68
CA MET A 1 -22.41 -14.12 -3.02
C MET A 1 -22.87 -14.25 -1.56
N ARG A 2 -23.81 -15.13 -1.18
CA ARG A 2 -24.25 -15.27 0.25
C ARG A 2 -23.13 -15.50 1.27
N LYS A 3 -22.11 -16.31 0.93
CA LYS A 3 -20.95 -16.57 1.81
C LYS A 3 -20.04 -15.34 2.01
N LEU A 4 -19.91 -14.47 1.01
CA LEU A 4 -19.12 -13.24 1.14
C LEU A 4 -19.82 -12.24 2.08
N ILE A 5 -21.15 -12.16 1.99
CA ILE A 5 -21.96 -11.29 2.85
C ILE A 5 -21.98 -11.80 4.29
N SER A 6 -21.99 -13.13 4.52
CA SER A 6 -21.95 -13.67 5.89
C SER A 6 -20.58 -13.48 6.55
N ILE A 7 -19.47 -13.46 5.80
CA ILE A 7 -18.13 -13.14 6.33
C ILE A 7 -18.08 -11.71 6.87
N ILE A 8 -18.87 -10.78 6.31
CA ILE A 8 -18.91 -9.38 6.74
C ILE A 8 -19.79 -9.19 7.99
N SER A 9 -20.73 -10.10 8.26
CA SER A 9 -21.72 -9.92 9.34
C SER A 9 -21.29 -10.47 10.72
N ASP A 10 -20.15 -11.13 10.82
CA ASP A 10 -19.63 -11.63 12.09
C ASP A 10 -19.03 -10.47 12.91
N MET A 11 -19.29 -10.38 14.22
CA MET A 11 -18.86 -9.24 15.06
C MET A 11 -17.35 -8.95 15.05
N LYS A 12 -16.50 -9.92 14.66
CA LYS A 12 -15.04 -9.75 14.47
C LYS A 12 -14.66 -9.13 13.13
N SER A 13 -15.51 -9.28 12.10
CA SER A 13 -15.23 -8.85 10.74
C SER A 13 -15.11 -7.32 10.58
N PRO A 14 -15.97 -6.48 11.20
CA PRO A 14 -15.83 -5.02 11.13
C PRO A 14 -14.51 -4.51 11.73
N GLU A 15 -14.03 -5.15 12.80
CA GLU A 15 -12.79 -4.75 13.47
C GLU A 15 -11.55 -5.13 12.64
N ILE A 16 -11.56 -6.31 12.01
CA ILE A 16 -10.52 -6.73 11.07
C ILE A 16 -10.50 -5.80 9.84
N ILE A 17 -11.66 -5.49 9.26
CA ILE A 17 -11.77 -4.55 8.13
C ILE A 17 -11.25 -3.16 8.51
N ARG A 18 -11.58 -2.67 9.72
CA ARG A 18 -11.05 -1.41 10.24
C ARG A 18 -9.53 -1.43 10.34
N ASN A 19 -8.94 -2.52 10.80
CA ASN A 19 -7.49 -2.67 10.88
C ASN A 19 -6.85 -2.71 9.49
N ILE A 20 -7.44 -3.43 8.54
CA ILE A 20 -7.00 -3.42 7.13
C ILE A 20 -6.98 -1.97 6.60
N ILE A 21 -8.06 -1.21 6.77
CA ILE A 21 -8.13 0.19 6.34
C ILE A 21 -7.06 1.05 7.01
N ARG A 22 -6.88 0.91 8.33
CA ARG A 22 -5.90 1.68 9.10
C ARG A 22 -4.47 1.43 8.61
N GLU A 23 -4.09 0.18 8.45
CA GLU A 23 -2.73 -0.19 8.01
C GLU A 23 -2.51 0.22 6.55
N THR A 24 -3.55 0.14 5.72
CA THR A 24 -3.52 0.65 4.33
C THR A 24 -3.22 2.14 4.27
N LEU A 25 -3.91 2.93 5.09
CA LEU A 25 -3.70 4.38 5.18
C LEU A 25 -2.28 4.70 5.68
N LEU A 26 -1.80 4.00 6.71
CA LEU A 26 -0.47 4.22 7.27
C LEU A 26 0.63 3.90 6.26
N ALA A 27 0.54 2.76 5.56
CA ALA A 27 1.50 2.40 4.52
C ALA A 27 1.48 3.39 3.35
N SER A 28 0.30 3.83 2.92
CA SER A 28 0.18 4.84 1.86
C SER A 28 0.84 6.17 2.24
N ALA A 29 0.69 6.62 3.49
CA ALA A 29 1.34 7.83 3.98
C ALA A 29 2.87 7.70 4.01
N MET A 30 3.40 6.54 4.43
CA MET A 30 4.84 6.29 4.39
C MET A 30 5.39 6.31 2.97
N LEU A 31 4.70 5.69 2.02
CA LEU A 31 5.11 5.71 0.61
C LEU A 31 5.11 7.13 0.02
N VAL A 32 4.10 7.94 0.32
CA VAL A 32 4.04 9.35 -0.09
C VAL A 32 5.23 10.14 0.45
N LEU A 33 5.64 9.91 1.70
CA LEU A 33 6.82 10.56 2.28
C LEU A 33 8.11 10.15 1.58
N VAL A 34 8.28 8.87 1.26
CA VAL A 34 9.43 8.36 0.50
C VAL A 34 9.48 9.00 -0.90
N ILE A 35 8.36 9.00 -1.62
CA ILE A 35 8.26 9.60 -2.96
C ILE A 35 8.53 11.11 -2.90
N SER A 36 7.98 11.82 -1.91
CA SER A 36 8.19 13.26 -1.74
C SER A 36 9.66 13.60 -1.52
N LYS A 37 10.38 12.78 -0.74
CA LYS A 37 11.82 12.93 -0.53
C LYS A 37 12.60 12.73 -1.83
N ILE A 38 12.25 11.73 -2.64
CA ILE A 38 12.87 11.49 -3.96
C ILE A 38 12.65 12.71 -4.87
N ILE A 39 11.43 13.22 -4.96
CA ILE A 39 11.10 14.40 -5.76
C ILE A 39 11.88 15.63 -5.28
N TYR A 40 11.98 15.84 -3.97
CA TYR A 40 12.70 16.97 -3.37
C TYR A 40 14.20 16.94 -3.70
N ILE A 41 14.83 15.76 -3.60
CA ILE A 41 16.25 15.59 -3.94
C ILE A 41 16.47 15.84 -5.44
N ASN A 42 15.58 15.33 -6.29
CA ASN A 42 15.69 15.48 -7.73
C ASN A 42 15.50 16.93 -8.21
N ARG A 43 14.71 17.75 -7.50
CA ARG A 43 14.46 19.15 -7.88
C ARG A 43 15.52 20.15 -7.42
N ASN A 44 16.33 19.82 -6.41
CA ASN A 44 17.22 20.79 -5.76
C ASN A 44 18.69 20.67 -6.19
N ASP A 45 18.99 19.99 -7.30
CA ASP A 45 20.35 19.81 -7.84
C ASP A 45 21.38 19.44 -6.75
N TRP A 46 20.99 18.52 -5.87
CA TRP A 46 21.87 18.08 -4.80
C TRP A 46 23.15 17.45 -5.39
N PRO A 47 24.30 17.58 -4.70
CA PRO A 47 25.55 16.97 -5.13
C PRO A 47 25.34 15.49 -5.51
N TYR A 48 25.86 15.07 -6.66
CA TYR A 48 25.67 13.73 -7.22
C TYR A 48 25.96 12.58 -6.21
N LEU A 49 26.89 12.81 -5.28
CA LEU A 49 27.18 11.90 -4.16
C LEU A 49 25.99 11.65 -3.23
N LEU A 50 25.17 12.68 -2.97
CA LEU A 50 23.95 12.54 -2.16
C LEU A 50 22.86 11.80 -2.93
N TYR A 51 22.80 11.91 -4.26
CA TYR A 51 21.88 11.14 -5.08
C TYR A 51 22.20 9.64 -5.05
N ILE A 52 23.48 9.27 -5.23
CA ILE A 52 23.96 7.88 -5.16
C ILE A 52 23.66 7.21 -3.81
N ILE A 53 23.64 7.97 -2.71
CA ILE A 53 23.35 7.43 -1.38
C ILE A 53 21.84 7.45 -1.09
N ALA A 54 21.14 8.52 -1.48
CA ALA A 54 19.74 8.69 -1.13
C ALA A 54 18.81 7.79 -1.94
N GLU A 55 19.13 7.51 -3.20
CA GLU A 55 18.28 6.69 -4.09
C GLU A 55 18.22 5.22 -3.62
N PRO A 56 19.33 4.52 -3.32
CA PRO A 56 19.29 3.16 -2.78
C PRO A 56 18.65 3.09 -1.39
N VAL A 57 18.92 4.08 -0.53
CA VAL A 57 18.29 4.14 0.80
C VAL A 57 16.77 4.29 0.69
N SER A 58 16.30 5.14 -0.23
CA SER A 58 14.87 5.33 -0.47
C SER A 58 14.23 4.06 -1.05
N ALA A 59 14.93 3.36 -1.96
CA ALA A 59 14.48 2.08 -2.51
C ALA A 59 14.39 0.99 -1.43
N ILE A 60 15.39 0.88 -0.56
CA ILE A 60 15.39 -0.09 0.56
C ILE A 60 14.25 0.22 1.52
N ILE A 61 14.02 1.49 1.86
CA ILE A 61 12.89 1.89 2.71
C ILE A 61 11.57 1.51 2.03
N GLY A 62 11.40 1.84 0.75
CA GLY A 62 10.19 1.49 -0.01
C GLY A 62 9.93 -0.03 -0.05
N LEU A 63 10.96 -0.84 -0.33
CA LEU A 63 10.86 -2.30 -0.33
C LEU A 63 10.52 -2.85 1.06
N THR A 64 11.19 -2.34 2.10
CA THR A 64 10.95 -2.77 3.48
C THR A 64 9.52 -2.44 3.93
N THR A 65 9.05 -1.22 3.65
CA THR A 65 7.67 -0.80 3.93
C THR A 65 6.67 -1.65 3.17
N THR A 66 6.96 -1.99 1.91
CA THR A 66 6.07 -2.84 1.09
C THR A 66 6.00 -4.27 1.63
N ILE A 67 7.13 -4.88 1.98
CA ILE A 67 7.18 -6.23 2.56
C ILE A 67 6.46 -6.28 3.91
N TRP A 68 6.73 -5.28 4.77
CA TRP A 68 6.07 -5.16 6.07
C TRP A 68 4.56 -5.03 5.92
N PHE A 69 4.12 -4.17 5.01
CA PHE A 69 2.72 -3.92 4.71
C PHE A 69 2.01 -5.18 4.21
N ILE A 70 2.59 -5.87 3.22
CA ILE A 70 2.05 -7.13 2.69
C ILE A 70 1.94 -8.16 3.80
N SER A 71 2.95 -8.27 4.67
CA SER A 71 2.97 -9.25 5.76
C SER A 71 1.85 -8.99 6.78
N ILE A 72 1.61 -7.73 7.16
CA ILE A 72 0.56 -7.36 8.11
C ILE A 72 -0.83 -7.53 7.50
N ILE A 73 -1.04 -7.02 6.29
CA ILE A 73 -2.35 -7.06 5.64
C ILE A 73 -2.75 -8.50 5.32
N ASN A 74 -1.82 -9.34 4.86
CA ASN A 74 -2.09 -10.75 4.61
C ASN A 74 -2.57 -11.48 5.87
N LYS A 75 -1.99 -11.17 7.04
CA LYS A 75 -2.45 -11.72 8.31
C LYS A 75 -3.91 -11.35 8.63
N TYR A 76 -4.30 -10.10 8.39
CA TYR A 76 -5.70 -9.69 8.58
C TYR A 76 -6.65 -10.35 7.58
N PHE A 77 -6.23 -10.60 6.34
CA PHE A 77 -7.04 -11.35 5.39
C PHE A 77 -7.16 -12.84 5.75
N GLN A 78 -6.13 -13.44 6.35
CA GLN A 78 -6.22 -14.80 6.90
C GLN A 78 -7.24 -14.87 8.03
N GLU A 79 -7.18 -13.92 8.97
CA GLU A 79 -8.14 -13.79 10.07
C GLU A 79 -9.57 -13.54 9.54
N LEU A 80 -9.74 -12.73 8.49
CA LEU A 80 -11.04 -12.43 7.87
C LEU A 80 -11.67 -13.64 7.17
N THR A 81 -10.84 -14.52 6.62
CA THR A 81 -11.30 -15.66 5.79
C THR A 81 -11.34 -16.99 6.54
N GLY A 82 -10.97 -16.96 7.83
CA GLY A 82 -10.94 -18.12 8.72
C GLY A 82 -9.84 -19.12 8.33
N ASP A 83 -8.62 -18.61 8.08
CA ASP A 83 -7.42 -19.38 7.75
C ASP A 83 -7.50 -20.24 6.49
N LYS A 84 -8.45 -19.93 5.60
CA LYS A 84 -8.50 -20.54 4.27
C LYS A 84 -7.49 -19.88 3.36
N GLU A 85 -6.27 -20.42 3.31
CA GLU A 85 -5.13 -19.84 2.59
C GLU A 85 -5.46 -19.41 1.15
N SER A 86 -6.16 -20.25 0.37
CA SER A 86 -6.51 -19.92 -1.01
C SER A 86 -7.51 -18.76 -1.13
N LEU A 87 -8.48 -18.68 -0.23
CA LEU A 87 -9.48 -17.62 -0.23
C LEU A 87 -8.90 -16.31 0.32
N SER A 88 -8.07 -16.40 1.36
CA SER A 88 -7.27 -15.28 1.86
C SER A 88 -6.42 -14.67 0.75
N PHE A 89 -5.69 -15.51 0.00
CA PHE A 89 -4.85 -15.05 -1.10
C PHE A 89 -5.66 -14.36 -2.20
N ILE A 90 -6.79 -14.93 -2.61
CA ILE A 90 -7.65 -14.32 -3.66
C ILE A 90 -8.19 -12.96 -3.21
N VAL A 91 -8.65 -12.84 -1.96
CA VAL A 91 -9.20 -11.58 -1.43
C VAL A 91 -8.10 -10.54 -1.25
N PHE A 92 -6.94 -10.93 -0.70
CA PHE A 92 -5.76 -10.09 -0.60
C PHE A 92 -5.31 -9.57 -1.97
N PHE A 93 -5.17 -10.46 -2.95
CA PHE A 93 -4.72 -10.11 -4.30
C PHE A 93 -5.70 -9.19 -5.02
N SER A 94 -7.01 -9.43 -4.86
CA SER A 94 -8.06 -8.56 -5.42
C SER A 94 -8.02 -7.16 -4.81
N TRP A 95 -7.82 -7.07 -3.49
CA TRP A 95 -7.67 -5.79 -2.80
C TRP A 95 -6.37 -5.08 -3.21
N PHE A 96 -5.26 -5.81 -3.34
CA PHE A 96 -3.96 -5.27 -3.77
C PHE A 96 -4.04 -4.62 -5.16
N LEU A 97 -4.61 -5.34 -6.13
CA LEU A 97 -4.87 -4.80 -7.47
C LEU A 97 -5.77 -3.57 -7.44
N GLY A 98 -6.80 -3.57 -6.58
CA GLY A 98 -7.68 -2.41 -6.40
C GLY A 98 -6.94 -1.17 -5.89
N VAL A 99 -6.07 -1.35 -4.90
CA VAL A 99 -5.25 -0.25 -4.35
C VAL A 99 -4.26 0.28 -5.39
N GLU A 100 -3.54 -0.59 -6.10
CA GLU A 100 -2.62 -0.17 -7.16
C GLU A 100 -3.32 0.60 -8.27
N PHE A 101 -4.50 0.12 -8.70
CA PHE A 101 -5.28 0.79 -9.74
C PHE A 101 -5.70 2.21 -9.30
N ILE A 102 -6.16 2.37 -8.05
CA ILE A 102 -6.53 3.67 -7.50
C ILE A 102 -5.31 4.60 -7.43
N ILE A 103 -4.15 4.11 -7.00
CA ILE A 103 -2.91 4.89 -6.92
C ILE A 103 -2.48 5.35 -8.32
N LEU A 104 -2.38 4.42 -9.28
CA LEU A 104 -2.01 4.73 -10.67
C LEU A 104 -2.96 5.74 -11.30
N PHE A 105 -4.27 5.55 -11.13
CA PHE A 105 -5.29 6.47 -11.66
C PHE A 105 -5.13 7.89 -11.10
N ASN A 106 -4.93 8.02 -9.77
CA ASN A 106 -4.69 9.32 -9.15
C ASN A 106 -3.38 9.96 -9.60
N LEU A 107 -2.33 9.17 -9.79
CA LEU A 107 -1.02 9.64 -10.22
C LEU A 107 -1.05 10.17 -11.66
N ILE A 108 -1.77 9.49 -12.56
CA ILE A 108 -2.00 9.94 -13.95
C ILE A 108 -2.73 11.29 -13.98
N ILE A 109 -3.82 11.42 -13.21
CA ILE A 109 -4.59 12.68 -13.14
C ILE A 109 -3.70 13.81 -12.59
N PHE A 110 -2.90 13.53 -11.58
CA PHE A 110 -2.02 14.52 -10.98
C PHE A 110 -0.96 15.00 -11.97
N ILE A 111 -0.30 14.09 -12.70
CA ILE A 111 0.70 14.43 -13.72
C ILE A 111 0.07 15.24 -14.86
N GLN A 112 -1.11 14.85 -15.35
CA GLN A 112 -1.80 15.57 -16.43
C GLN A 112 -2.23 16.99 -16.04
N ARG A 113 -2.35 17.30 -14.73
CA ARG A 113 -2.72 18.63 -14.23
C ARG A 113 -1.53 19.55 -13.96
N ILE A 114 -0.28 19.08 -14.07
CA ILE A 114 0.90 19.93 -13.91
C ILE A 114 1.14 20.64 -15.26
N PRO A 115 0.98 21.97 -15.36
CA PRO A 115 1.37 22.70 -16.56
C PRO A 115 2.89 22.55 -16.77
N ALA A 116 3.27 22.23 -18.02
CA ALA A 116 4.65 22.07 -18.47
C ALA A 116 5.48 23.35 -18.28
#